data_AF-A0A1A8QL15-F1
#
_entry.id   AF-A0A1A8QL15-F1
#
_cell.length_a   1.000
_cell.length_b   1.000
_cell.length_c   1.000
_cell.angle_alpha   90.00
_cell.angle_beta   90.00
_cell.angle_gamma   90.00
#
_symmetry.space_group_name_H-M   'P 1'
#
loop_
_entity.id
_entity.type
_entity.pdbx_description
1 polymer ?
#
loop_
_entity_poly.entity_id
_entity_poly.type
_entity_poly.pdbx_seq_one_letter_code
_entity_poly.pdbx_strand_id
1 'polypeptide(L)' 'LTLYLGKRDYVDHISKVETVDGVVKLDPADFGDRKVFVQLACAFRYGSEDLDVMGLCFRKDIWIHQVQIYPDGTKP' A
#
# COMPACT_ATOMS: atom_id res chain seq x y z
N LEU A 1 -1.07 0.82 14.65
CA LEU A 1 -1.28 1.26 13.25
C LEU A 1 -2.34 0.37 12.62
N THR A 2 -3.43 0.95 12.11
CA THR A 2 -4.54 0.19 11.51
C THR A 2 -5.05 0.90 10.26
N LEU A 3 -5.13 0.20 9.14
CA LEU A 3 -5.67 0.70 7.86
C LEU A 3 -7.13 0.27 7.71
N TYR A 4 -8.00 1.21 7.31
CA TYR A 4 -9.39 0.97 6.99
C TYR A 4 -9.64 1.34 5.53
N LEU A 5 -10.28 0.45 4.77
CA LEU A 5 -10.71 0.66 3.40
C LEU A 5 -12.22 0.46 3.30
N GLY A 6 -12.89 1.27 2.48
CA GLY A 6 -14.35 1.13 2.28
C GLY A 6 -14.73 -0.12 1.49
N LYS A 7 -13.84 -0.59 0.60
CA LYS A 7 -14.04 -1.77 -0.26
C LYS A 7 -12.71 -2.43 -0.64
N ARG A 8 -12.78 -3.64 -1.17
CA ARG A 8 -11.63 -4.42 -1.66
C ARG A 8 -11.56 -4.50 -3.18
N ASP A 9 -12.71 -4.45 -3.84
CA ASP A 9 -12.82 -4.51 -5.29
C ASP A 9 -12.97 -3.10 -5.85
N TYR A 10 -12.14 -2.78 -6.85
CA TYR A 10 -12.09 -1.48 -7.54
C TYR A 10 -12.29 -1.71 -9.02
N VAL A 11 -13.29 -1.06 -9.61
CA VAL A 11 -13.66 -1.25 -11.00
C VAL A 11 -12.78 -0.38 -11.90
N ASP A 12 -12.24 -0.99 -12.96
CA ASP A 12 -11.60 -0.30 -14.07
C ASP A 12 -12.63 -0.07 -15.20
N HIS A 13 -12.89 1.20 -15.52
CA HIS A 13 -13.83 1.61 -16.56
C HIS A 13 -13.17 1.91 -17.91
N ILE A 14 -11.92 1.48 -18.13
CA ILE A 14 -11.06 1.75 -19.31
C ILE A 14 -10.62 3.22 -19.40
N SER A 15 -11.55 4.18 -19.28
CA SER A 15 -11.23 5.60 -19.26
C SER A 15 -10.71 6.09 -17.89
N LYS A 16 -11.08 5.39 -16.81
CA LYS A 16 -10.75 5.74 -15.43
C LYS A 16 -10.87 4.52 -14.52
N VAL A 17 -10.05 4.47 -13.48
CA VAL A 17 -10.14 3.49 -12.39
C VAL A 17 -10.79 4.15 -11.17
N GLU A 18 -11.62 3.40 -10.45
CA GLU A 18 -12.16 3.82 -9.16
C GLU A 18 -11.05 4.15 -8.15
N THR A 19 -11.26 5.19 -7.34
CA THR A 19 -10.26 5.62 -6.35
C THR A 19 -10.23 4.69 -5.14
N VAL A 20 -9.03 4.48 -4.60
CA VAL A 20 -8.81 3.75 -3.35
C VAL A 20 -8.92 4.72 -2.18
N ASP A 21 -10.07 4.68 -1.51
CA ASP A 21 -10.35 5.55 -0.36
C ASP A 21 -10.24 4.77 0.95
N GLY A 22 -9.56 5.38 1.92
CA GLY A 22 -9.31 4.77 3.23
C GLY A 22 -8.76 5.75 4.25
N VAL A 23 -8.71 5.29 5.50
CA VAL A 23 -8.15 6.05 6.63
C VAL A 23 -7.20 5.18 7.43
N VAL A 24 -6.22 5.83 8.07
CA VAL A 24 -5.23 5.16 8.92
C VAL A 24 -5.42 5.65 10.36
N LYS A 25 -5.72 4.72 11.26
CA LYS A 25 -5.69 4.96 12.70
C LYS A 25 -4.28 4.71 13.22
N LEU A 26 -3.71 5.72 13.86
CA LEU A 26 -2.43 5.64 14.56
C LEU A 26 -2.53 6.38 15.89
N ASP A 27 -1.80 5.90 16.89
CA ASP A 27 -1.61 6.62 18.15
C ASP A 27 -0.25 7.31 18.09
N PRO A 28 -0.18 8.66 18.04
CA PRO A 28 1.09 9.39 17.95
C PRO A 28 2.11 9.02 19.04
N ALA A 29 1.65 8.60 20.23
CA ALA A 29 2.54 8.18 21.32
C ALA A 29 3.37 6.94 20.96
N ASP A 30 2.86 6.06 20.11
CA ASP A 30 3.53 4.83 19.67
C ASP A 30 4.62 5.11 18.62
N PHE A 31 4.56 6.25 17.93
CA PHE A 31 5.38 6.52 16.75
C PHE A 31 6.46 7.57 16.96
N GLY A 32 6.37 8.44 17.98
CA GLY A 32 7.36 9.49 18.22
C GLY A 32 7.61 10.31 16.95
N ASP A 33 8.88 10.40 16.51
CA ASP A 33 9.30 11.14 15.30
C ASP A 33 9.22 10.31 14.01
N ARG A 34 8.62 9.10 14.05
CA ARG A 34 8.54 8.23 12.88
C ARG A 34 7.50 8.73 11.88
N LYS A 35 7.83 8.57 10.60
CA LYS A 35 6.93 8.86 9.49
C LYS A 35 6.12 7.61 9.12
N VAL A 36 4.84 7.80 8.84
CA VAL A 36 3.92 6.75 8.37
C VAL A 36 3.61 7.02 6.91
N PHE A 37 3.74 5.99 6.07
CA PHE A 37 3.43 6.03 4.66
C PHE A 37 2.39 4.97 4.31
N VAL A 38 1.60 5.25 3.28
CA VAL A 38 0.76 4.26 2.60
C VAL A 38 1.32 4.05 1.21
N GLN A 39 1.32 2.80 0.76
CA GLN A 39 1.77 2.42 -0.58
C GLN A 39 0.69 1.60 -1.27
N LEU A 40 0.39 1.96 -2.52
CA LEU A 40 -0.36 1.13 -3.47
C LEU A 40 0.65 0.58 -4.49
N ALA A 41 0.71 -0.74 -4.62
CA ALA A 41 1.66 -1.42 -5.49
C ALA A 41 0.96 -2.45 -6.36
N CYS A 42 1.21 -2.38 -7.67
CA CYS A 42 0.90 -3.43 -8.62
C CYS A 42 2.19 -4.22 -8.89
N ALA A 43 2.21 -5.49 -8.54
CA ALA A 43 3.38 -6.35 -8.69
C ALA A 43 3.02 -7.62 -9.47
N PHE A 44 3.88 -7.97 -10.42
CA PHE A 44 3.90 -9.28 -11.04
C PHE A 44 4.79 -10.20 -10.21
N ARG A 45 4.27 -11.36 -9.82
CA ARG A 45 5.01 -12.41 -9.11
C ARG A 45 4.94 -13.70 -9.92
N TYR A 46 6.08 -14.36 -10.03
CA TYR A 46 6.21 -15.66 -10.69
C TYR A 46 7.19 -16.54 -9.91
N GLY A 47 6.84 -17.81 -9.72
CA GLY A 47 7.57 -18.75 -8.88
C GLY A 47 6.69 -19.30 -7.76
N SER A 48 7.27 -20.18 -6.92
CA SER A 48 6.59 -20.73 -5.75
C SER A 48 6.55 -19.70 -4.61
N GLU A 49 5.42 -19.58 -3.90
CA GLU A 49 5.35 -18.82 -2.64
C GLU A 49 5.87 -19.63 -1.44
N ASP A 50 6.05 -20.94 -1.59
CA ASP A 50 6.57 -21.81 -0.54
C ASP A 50 8.09 -21.65 -0.39
N LEU A 51 8.51 -21.22 0.80
CA LEU A 51 9.91 -21.00 1.19
C LEU A 51 10.79 -22.26 1.08
N ASP A 52 10.18 -23.46 1.04
CA ASP A 52 10.87 -24.75 1.02
C ASP A 52 11.14 -25.29 -0.40
N VAL A 53 10.68 -24.58 -1.44
CA VAL A 53 10.98 -24.94 -2.84
C VAL A 53 12.08 -24.02 -3.34
N MET A 54 13.29 -24.56 -3.50
CA MET A 54 14.40 -23.91 -4.20
C MET A 54 14.00 -23.63 -5.67
N GLY A 55 13.33 -22.51 -5.90
CA GLY A 55 12.82 -22.06 -7.20
C GLY A 55 13.05 -20.56 -7.41
N LEU A 56 13.05 -20.14 -8.66
CA LEU A 56 13.21 -18.73 -9.06
C LEU A 56 12.00 -17.92 -8.56
N CYS A 57 12.19 -17.11 -7.53
CA CYS A 57 11.21 -16.09 -7.14
C CYS A 57 11.47 -14.84 -7.96
N PHE A 58 10.65 -14.61 -8.97
CA PHE A 58 10.68 -13.38 -9.76
C PHE A 58 9.57 -12.46 -9.29
N ARG A 59 9.95 -11.27 -8.85
CA ARG A 59 9.02 -10.17 -8.54
C ARG A 59 9.41 -8.94 -9.35
N LYS A 60 8.43 -8.39 -10.05
CA LYS A 60 8.55 -7.10 -10.75
C LYS A 60 7.43 -6.18 -10.32
N ASP A 61 7.78 -5.06 -9.71
CA ASP A 61 6.82 -4.01 -9.43
C ASP A 61 6.52 -3.26 -10.75
N ILE A 62 5.26 -3.32 -11.21
CA ILE A 62 4.79 -2.72 -12.45
C ILE A 62 4.47 -1.24 -12.23
N TRP A 63 3.89 -0.93 -11.06
CA TRP A 63 3.51 0.42 -10.68
C TRP A 63 3.52 0.54 -9.17
N ILE A 64 4.01 1.68 -8.67
CA ILE A 64 4.04 2.01 -7.24
C ILE A 64 3.61 3.47 -7.08
N HIS A 65 2.75 3.70 -6.10
CA HIS A 65 2.46 5.03 -5.58
C HIS A 65 2.55 5.03 -4.07
N GLN A 66 3.18 6.05 -3.50
CA GLN A 66 3.44 6.16 -2.07
C GLN A 66 3.11 7.57 -1.59
N VAL A 67 2.40 7.65 -0.47
CA VAL A 67 1.96 8.90 0.16
C VAL A 67 2.34 8.89 1.63
N GLN A 68 2.85 10.01 2.14
CA GLN A 68 3.08 10.20 3.58
C GLN A 68 1.77 10.58 4.26
N ILE A 69 1.37 9.84 5.29
CA ILE A 69 0.14 10.05 6.07
C ILE A 69 0.42 10.71 7.41
N TYR A 70 1.60 10.48 7.99
CA TYR A 70 1.99 11.10 9.27
C TYR A 70 3.50 11.36 9.31
N PRO A 71 3.97 12.46 9.91
CA PRO A 71 3.18 13.66 10.25
C PRO A 71 2.60 14.28 8.97
N ASP A 72 1.38 14.83 9.06
CA ASP A 72 0.78 15.58 7.94
C ASP A 72 1.72 16.74 7.57
N GLY A 73 2.21 16.73 6.33
CA GLY A 73 3.00 17.85 5.78
C GLY A 73 2.18 19.13 5.60
N THR A 74 0.88 19.09 5.91
CA THR A 74 -0.11 20.16 5.89
C THR A 74 -0.42 20.66 7.30
N LYS A 75 0.60 21.10 8.03
CA LYS A 75 0.45 22.19 9.02
C LYS A 75 1.10 23.44 8.39
N PRO A 76 0.48 24.61 8.58
CA PRO A 76 0.27 25.69 7.60
C PRO A 76 1.52 26.24 6.91
#